data_AF-A0A0C9ZPZ8-F1
#
_entry.id   AF-A0A0C9ZPZ8-F1
#
_cell.length_a   1.000
_cell.length_b   1.000
_cell.length_c   1.000
_cell.angle_alpha   90.00
_cell.angle_beta   90.00
_cell.angle_gamma   90.00
#
_symmetry.space_group_name_H-M   'P 1'
#
loop_
_entity.id
_entity.type
_entity.pdbx_description
1 polymer ?
#
loop_
_entity_poly.entity_id
_entity_poly.type
_entity_poly.pdbx_seq_one_letter_code
_entity_poly.pdbx_strand_id
1 'polypeptide(L)'
;MELLVAVFEQCTRPDICSSSLPWLTKCQETDAINSSLGLLVHSDMVGKSDLPLLRVRRIPLYSPHILLFHMVLVSIPSGAERFASGGVIAAFSNKRLSSVISSGQVDVLPELTGERSPAHRAYCSMLAIISGVVYSLGRQHQYFTMAACGIVPLYGKQISHALSWSIGDPISLPLLKEMEQVINLFYAIAESAPPLTIPDPIITKVLRVFGTHALVLLQQLNHALTHPNHLASLLEPVTAEERAAMEKEPIASASLSSVDMVDLQKHPLTARLVYRVFKLCSFVVSTLVSTSHAYDVLLGEQEDWPVHEALIVPHSKVVLVEPASDGTLLELANCSLDVLRNFVNRPAGQAIAPATSLKEIPLNVRLATLTVRRNLLIYAVTQLAMWLSKPDFDPAAADMETDEHASQAMEVRESVTKGRASRPSLTLAERLRRGMTGEMAFDLQTLPTRSKSVLVKSDDVVEKKHTSGDLTQVLLRFLNERVVAPAA
;
A
#
# COMPACT_ATOMS: atom_id res chain seq x y z
N MET A 1 -7.27 -1.70 34.51
CA MET A 1 -7.65 -1.93 33.09
C MET A 1 -6.48 -2.48 32.30
N GLU A 2 -5.33 -1.80 32.28
CA GLU A 2 -4.09 -2.24 31.61
C GLU A 2 -3.77 -3.74 31.83
N LEU A 3 -3.64 -4.16 33.10
CA LEU A 3 -3.34 -5.55 33.45
C LEU A 3 -4.40 -6.54 32.93
N LEU A 4 -5.68 -6.18 32.99
CA LEU A 4 -6.77 -7.05 32.52
C LEU A 4 -6.69 -7.26 31.00
N VAL A 5 -6.39 -6.20 30.25
CA VAL A 5 -6.24 -6.27 28.79
C VAL A 5 -4.98 -7.06 28.42
N ALA A 6 -3.87 -6.87 29.13
CA ALA A 6 -2.64 -7.63 28.91
C ALA A 6 -2.82 -9.13 29.21
N VAL A 7 -3.54 -9.48 30.29
CA VAL A 7 -3.88 -10.87 30.60
C VAL A 7 -4.80 -11.44 29.53
N PHE A 8 -5.83 -10.70 29.11
CA PHE A 8 -6.72 -11.12 28.03
C PHE A 8 -5.92 -11.41 26.75
N GLU A 9 -5.06 -10.48 26.31
CA GLU A 9 -4.17 -10.66 25.16
C GLU A 9 -3.40 -11.97 25.23
N GLN A 10 -2.71 -12.24 26.35
CA GLN A 10 -1.93 -13.47 26.50
C GLN A 10 -2.83 -14.71 26.51
N CYS A 11 -4.00 -14.67 27.16
CA CYS A 11 -4.90 -15.81 27.24
C CYS A 11 -5.60 -16.13 25.91
N THR A 12 -5.79 -15.15 25.02
CA THR A 12 -6.47 -15.35 23.73
C THR A 12 -5.54 -15.73 22.59
N ARG A 13 -4.23 -15.74 22.82
CA ARG A 13 -3.25 -16.08 21.79
C ARG A 13 -3.48 -17.50 21.22
N PRO A 14 -3.45 -17.68 19.89
CA PRO A 14 -3.70 -18.99 19.27
C PRO A 14 -2.73 -20.10 19.70
N ASP A 15 -1.51 -19.75 20.11
CA ASP A 15 -0.52 -20.72 20.63
C ASP A 15 -0.83 -21.22 22.05
N ILE A 16 -1.65 -20.49 22.80
CA ILE A 16 -2.10 -20.87 24.15
C ILE A 16 -3.52 -21.43 24.11
N CYS A 17 -4.40 -20.80 23.34
CA CYS A 17 -5.81 -21.17 23.20
C CYS A 17 -6.11 -21.50 21.73
N SER A 18 -6.18 -22.80 21.41
CA SER A 18 -6.41 -23.27 20.05
C SER A 18 -7.82 -23.01 19.52
N SER A 19 -8.80 -22.86 20.42
CA SER A 19 -10.20 -22.57 20.08
C SER A 19 -10.63 -21.23 20.66
N SER A 20 -11.24 -20.39 19.83
CA SER A 20 -11.75 -19.09 20.25
C SER A 20 -13.08 -19.14 21.00
N LEU A 21 -13.80 -20.27 20.89
CA LEU A 21 -15.16 -20.42 21.41
C LEU A 21 -15.26 -20.17 22.92
N PRO A 22 -14.39 -20.71 23.80
CA PRO A 22 -14.58 -20.59 25.25
C PRO A 22 -14.51 -19.14 25.75
N TRP A 23 -13.50 -18.38 25.30
CA TRP A 23 -13.35 -16.99 25.73
C TRP A 23 -14.38 -16.08 25.05
N LEU A 24 -14.81 -16.38 23.81
CA LEU A 24 -15.91 -15.64 23.17
C LEU A 24 -17.23 -15.84 23.88
N THR A 25 -17.55 -17.06 24.30
CA THR A 25 -18.74 -17.34 25.13
C THR A 25 -18.69 -16.53 26.42
N LYS A 26 -17.53 -16.45 27.08
CA LYS A 26 -17.37 -15.62 28.29
C LYS A 26 -17.52 -14.12 28.00
N CYS A 27 -16.96 -13.63 26.90
CA CYS A 27 -17.17 -12.24 26.47
C CYS A 27 -18.66 -11.94 26.19
N GLN A 28 -19.41 -12.92 25.67
CA GLN A 28 -20.84 -12.78 25.43
C GLN A 28 -21.64 -12.82 26.74
N GLU A 29 -21.37 -13.77 27.64
CA GLU A 29 -22.03 -13.88 28.95
C GLU A 29 -21.84 -12.63 29.80
N THR A 30 -20.69 -11.98 29.69
CA THR A 30 -20.33 -10.77 30.44
C THR A 30 -20.62 -9.46 29.70
N ASP A 31 -21.12 -9.56 28.46
CA ASP A 31 -21.33 -8.43 27.56
C ASP A 31 -20.09 -7.51 27.40
N ALA A 32 -18.90 -8.09 27.49
CA ALA A 32 -17.64 -7.34 27.52
C ALA A 32 -17.41 -6.54 26.23
N ILE A 33 -17.83 -7.09 25.08
CA ILE A 33 -17.69 -6.45 23.78
C ILE A 33 -18.54 -5.18 23.71
N ASN A 34 -19.86 -5.28 23.96
CA ASN A 34 -20.75 -4.12 23.87
C ASN A 34 -20.42 -3.09 24.95
N SER A 35 -20.09 -3.54 26.17
CA SER A 35 -19.63 -2.65 27.24
C SER A 35 -18.37 -1.87 26.84
N SER A 36 -17.41 -2.52 26.17
CA SER A 36 -16.19 -1.84 25.69
C SER A 36 -16.48 -0.83 24.58
N LEU A 37 -17.44 -1.10 23.70
CA LEU A 37 -17.90 -0.18 22.65
C LEU A 37 -18.67 1.01 23.25
N GLY A 38 -19.51 0.76 24.26
CA GLY A 38 -20.17 1.81 25.04
C GLY A 38 -19.17 2.70 25.75
N LEU A 39 -18.18 2.10 26.43
CA LEU A 39 -17.10 2.84 27.09
C LEU A 39 -16.33 3.70 26.08
N LEU A 40 -16.02 3.16 24.91
CA LEU A 40 -15.32 3.85 23.84
C LEU A 40 -16.07 5.10 23.33
N VAL A 41 -17.40 5.05 23.21
CA VAL A 41 -18.23 6.19 22.76
C VAL A 41 -18.25 7.31 23.81
N HIS A 42 -18.23 6.97 25.09
CA HIS A 42 -18.34 7.92 26.19
C HIS A 42 -16.98 8.37 26.75
N SER A 43 -15.89 7.66 26.41
CA SER A 43 -14.55 7.96 26.91
C SER A 43 -13.93 9.17 26.23
N ASP A 44 -13.15 9.91 27.00
CA ASP A 44 -12.25 10.91 26.45
C ASP A 44 -11.03 10.24 25.82
N MET A 45 -11.11 10.06 24.50
CA MET A 45 -10.06 9.41 23.72
C MET A 45 -8.77 10.22 23.62
N VAL A 46 -8.84 11.52 23.91
CA VAL A 46 -7.75 12.48 23.72
C VAL A 46 -7.16 12.94 25.05
N GLY A 47 -7.94 12.88 26.14
CA GLY A 47 -7.54 13.34 27.47
C GLY A 47 -7.76 14.83 27.71
N LYS A 48 -8.58 15.50 26.89
CA LYS A 48 -8.88 16.95 27.02
C LYS A 48 -9.69 17.30 28.28
N SER A 49 -10.41 16.34 28.85
CA SER A 49 -11.26 16.51 30.03
C SER A 49 -10.43 16.66 31.31
N ASP A 50 -9.19 16.16 31.32
CA ASP A 50 -8.24 16.29 32.43
C ASP A 50 -6.82 16.55 31.90
N LEU A 51 -6.60 17.80 31.46
CA LEU A 51 -5.30 18.24 30.95
C LEU A 51 -4.15 18.11 31.96
N PRO A 52 -4.32 18.40 33.27
CA PRO A 52 -3.28 18.13 34.26
C PRO A 52 -2.84 16.67 34.28
N LEU A 53 -3.78 15.72 34.31
CA LEU A 53 -3.47 14.31 34.27
C LEU A 53 -2.80 13.90 32.95
N LEU A 54 -3.28 14.43 31.82
CA LEU A 54 -2.69 14.18 30.51
C LEU A 54 -1.24 14.68 30.43
N ARG A 55 -0.93 15.86 30.99
CA ARG A 55 0.43 16.41 31.01
C ARG A 55 1.38 15.60 31.88
N VAL A 56 0.91 15.04 32.99
CA VAL A 56 1.72 14.19 33.87
C VAL A 56 1.95 12.82 33.26
N ARG A 57 0.91 12.19 32.69
CA ARG A 57 0.98 10.82 32.17
C ARG A 57 1.43 10.72 30.71
N ARG A 58 1.33 11.81 29.94
CA ARG A 58 1.55 11.87 28.48
C ARG A 58 0.62 10.98 27.64
N ILE A 59 -0.35 10.32 28.26
CA ILE A 59 -1.35 9.45 27.63
C ILE A 59 -2.72 9.62 28.29
N PRO A 60 -3.83 9.46 27.54
CA PRO A 60 -5.17 9.42 28.12
C PRO A 60 -5.36 8.18 28.99
N LEU A 61 -6.21 8.29 30.00
CA LEU A 61 -6.36 7.28 31.06
C LEU A 61 -6.86 5.92 30.56
N TYR A 62 -7.91 5.90 29.72
CA TYR A 62 -8.57 4.66 29.29
C TYR A 62 -8.39 4.32 27.80
N SER A 63 -8.22 5.36 26.96
CA SER A 63 -8.15 5.24 25.50
C SER A 63 -7.18 4.15 24.99
N PRO A 64 -5.91 4.10 25.45
CA PRO A 64 -4.97 3.10 24.95
C PRO A 64 -5.40 1.67 25.27
N HIS A 65 -6.01 1.45 26.44
CA HIS A 65 -6.39 0.12 26.90
C HIS A 65 -7.66 -0.39 26.23
N ILE A 66 -8.64 0.50 25.97
CA ILE A 66 -9.84 0.16 25.20
C ILE A 66 -9.43 -0.25 23.78
N LEU A 67 -8.59 0.55 23.12
CA LEU A 67 -8.13 0.28 21.76
C LEU A 67 -7.25 -0.97 21.67
N LEU A 68 -6.42 -1.22 22.68
CA LEU A 68 -5.65 -2.47 22.75
C LEU A 68 -6.57 -3.69 22.87
N PHE A 69 -7.58 -3.64 23.74
CA PHE A 69 -8.58 -4.71 23.85
C PHE A 69 -9.28 -4.98 22.51
N HIS A 70 -9.71 -3.92 21.82
CA HIS A 70 -10.31 -4.03 20.49
C HIS A 70 -9.34 -4.62 19.46
N MET A 71 -8.08 -4.19 19.47
CA MET A 71 -7.04 -4.73 18.58
C MET A 71 -6.83 -6.23 18.80
N VAL A 72 -6.77 -6.67 20.05
CA VAL A 72 -6.63 -8.09 20.41
C VAL A 72 -7.82 -8.90 19.89
N LEU A 73 -9.05 -8.40 20.07
CA LEU A 73 -10.26 -9.06 19.55
C LEU A 73 -10.22 -9.24 18.04
N VAL A 74 -9.86 -8.20 17.29
CA VAL A 74 -9.90 -8.25 15.82
C VAL A 74 -8.70 -8.94 15.21
N SER A 75 -7.66 -9.22 16.00
CA SER A 75 -6.52 -10.04 15.55
C SER A 75 -6.88 -11.53 15.43
N ILE A 76 -8.07 -11.93 15.87
CA ILE A 76 -8.61 -13.29 15.77
C ILE A 76 -9.89 -13.22 14.92
N PRO A 77 -10.02 -13.96 13.80
CA PRO A 77 -11.15 -13.81 12.87
C PRO A 77 -12.53 -13.94 13.51
N SER A 78 -12.75 -14.94 14.35
CA SER A 78 -14.02 -15.12 15.07
C SER A 78 -14.29 -14.01 16.09
N GLY A 79 -13.23 -13.43 16.68
CA GLY A 79 -13.32 -12.24 17.51
C GLY A 79 -13.74 -11.01 16.71
N ALA A 80 -13.16 -10.83 15.53
CA ALA A 80 -13.52 -9.76 14.60
C ALA A 80 -14.99 -9.86 14.13
N GLU A 81 -15.48 -11.06 13.81
CA GLU A 81 -16.89 -11.30 13.46
C GLU A 81 -17.85 -10.91 14.58
N ARG A 82 -17.55 -11.33 15.81
CA ARG A 82 -18.35 -10.97 16.99
C ARG A 82 -18.28 -9.48 17.28
N PHE A 83 -17.11 -8.87 17.12
CA PHE A 83 -16.91 -7.44 17.30
C PHE A 83 -17.68 -6.62 16.25
N ALA A 84 -17.71 -7.08 15.00
CA ALA A 84 -18.52 -6.50 13.93
C ALA A 84 -20.02 -6.50 14.28
N SER A 85 -20.51 -7.64 14.77
CA SER A 85 -21.90 -7.85 15.19
C SER A 85 -22.30 -6.93 16.36
N GLY A 86 -21.35 -6.52 17.20
CA GLY A 86 -21.55 -5.56 18.29
C GLY A 86 -21.70 -4.09 17.85
N GLY A 87 -21.63 -3.78 16.55
CA GLY A 87 -21.82 -2.41 16.06
C GLY A 87 -20.56 -1.54 16.12
N VAL A 88 -19.37 -2.15 16.02
CA VAL A 88 -18.07 -1.47 16.06
C VAL A 88 -17.97 -0.23 15.15
N ILE A 89 -18.53 -0.30 13.95
CA ILE A 89 -18.45 0.77 12.95
C ILE A 89 -19.29 1.97 13.37
N ALA A 90 -20.50 1.74 13.89
CA ALA A 90 -21.33 2.78 14.47
C ALA A 90 -20.64 3.43 15.68
N ALA A 91 -20.02 2.61 16.54
CA ALA A 91 -19.27 3.11 17.70
C ALA A 91 -18.06 3.95 17.30
N PHE A 92 -17.30 3.58 16.26
CA PHE A 92 -16.18 4.39 15.74
C PHE A 92 -16.63 5.66 15.02
N SER A 93 -17.79 5.62 14.36
CA SER A 93 -18.36 6.77 13.65
C SER A 93 -18.94 7.82 14.60
N ASN A 94 -19.55 7.40 15.71
CA ASN A 94 -20.25 8.29 16.64
C ASN A 94 -19.40 8.67 17.86
N LYS A 95 -18.34 9.46 17.65
CA LYS A 95 -17.48 9.98 18.74
C LYS A 95 -17.10 11.43 18.54
N ARG A 96 -16.70 12.07 19.65
CA ARG A 96 -16.10 13.41 19.65
C ARG A 96 -14.86 13.52 18.75
N LEU A 97 -14.11 12.44 18.60
CA LEU A 97 -12.94 12.40 17.72
C LEU A 97 -13.31 12.42 16.23
N SER A 98 -14.48 11.90 15.84
CA SER A 98 -14.91 11.83 14.43
C SER A 98 -15.00 13.21 13.79
N SER A 99 -15.42 14.24 14.53
CA SER A 99 -15.45 15.61 14.02
C SER A 99 -14.05 16.12 13.64
N VAL A 100 -13.04 15.85 14.48
CA VAL A 100 -11.64 16.26 14.24
C VAL A 100 -11.02 15.47 13.09
N ILE A 101 -11.35 14.18 12.98
CA ILE A 101 -10.90 13.37 11.85
C ILE A 101 -11.53 13.87 10.55
N SER A 102 -12.85 14.14 10.56
CA SER A 102 -13.57 14.62 9.38
C SER A 102 -13.11 16.01 8.90
N SER A 103 -12.48 16.81 9.78
CA SER A 103 -11.87 18.09 9.40
C SER A 103 -10.42 17.96 8.95
N GLY A 104 -9.77 16.80 9.09
CA GLY A 104 -8.37 16.58 8.72
C GLY A 104 -7.37 17.21 9.68
N GLN A 105 -7.69 17.26 10.99
CA GLN A 105 -6.89 17.99 12.00
C GLN A 105 -6.45 17.11 13.18
N VAL A 106 -6.14 15.83 12.91
CA VAL A 106 -5.88 14.84 13.96
C VAL A 106 -4.53 15.06 14.71
N ASP A 107 -3.57 15.73 14.07
CA ASP A 107 -2.20 15.89 14.62
C ASP A 107 -2.02 17.04 15.61
N VAL A 108 -3.02 17.90 15.81
CA VAL A 108 -2.85 19.15 16.57
C VAL A 108 -3.26 18.99 18.03
N LEU A 109 -2.28 18.84 18.93
CA LEU A 109 -2.42 19.05 20.38
C LEU A 109 -1.26 19.89 20.93
N PRO A 110 -1.45 21.22 21.05
CA PRO A 110 -0.42 22.14 21.56
C PRO A 110 0.06 21.81 22.97
N GLU A 111 -0.75 21.12 23.77
CA GLU A 111 -0.52 20.88 25.20
C GLU A 111 0.53 19.79 25.49
N LEU A 112 0.96 19.03 24.48
CA LEU A 112 1.87 17.90 24.59
C LEU A 112 3.10 18.09 23.70
N THR A 113 3.86 19.17 23.95
CA THR A 113 5.12 19.44 23.24
C THR A 113 6.11 18.29 23.41
N GLY A 114 6.55 17.70 22.31
CA GLY A 114 7.52 16.62 22.30
C GLY A 114 6.97 15.23 22.59
N GLU A 115 5.65 15.07 22.46
CA GLU A 115 4.95 13.79 22.58
C GLU A 115 4.04 13.59 21.36
N ARG A 116 3.73 12.33 21.05
CA ARG A 116 2.78 12.07 19.96
C ARG A 116 1.36 12.40 20.39
N SER A 117 0.60 13.03 19.49
CA SER A 117 -0.83 13.30 19.66
C SER A 117 -1.61 12.04 20.05
N PRO A 118 -2.28 12.00 21.22
CA PRO A 118 -3.20 10.93 21.58
C PRO A 118 -4.34 10.75 20.59
N ALA A 119 -4.81 11.84 19.98
CA ALA A 119 -5.85 11.80 18.94
C ALA A 119 -5.35 11.02 17.71
N HIS A 120 -4.12 11.29 17.26
CA HIS A 120 -3.48 10.56 16.15
C HIS A 120 -3.26 9.08 16.49
N ARG A 121 -2.76 8.77 17.69
CA ARG A 121 -2.62 7.37 18.14
C ARG A 121 -3.96 6.65 18.11
N ALA A 122 -5.02 7.27 18.65
CA ALA A 122 -6.35 6.70 18.64
C ALA A 122 -6.86 6.49 17.21
N TYR A 123 -6.74 7.49 16.33
CA TYR A 123 -7.14 7.40 14.93
C TYR A 123 -6.43 6.26 14.18
N CYS A 124 -5.10 6.17 14.28
CA CYS A 124 -4.35 5.07 13.67
C CYS A 124 -4.80 3.70 14.20
N SER A 125 -5.02 3.56 15.51
CA SER A 125 -5.54 2.32 16.09
C SER A 125 -6.95 2.01 15.61
N MET A 126 -7.82 3.02 15.48
CA MET A 126 -9.17 2.86 14.94
C MET A 126 -9.13 2.32 13.51
N LEU A 127 -8.33 2.93 12.63
CA LEU A 127 -8.15 2.44 11.26
C LEU A 127 -7.67 1.00 11.24
N ALA A 128 -6.64 0.66 12.02
CA ALA A 128 -6.11 -0.70 12.11
C ALA A 128 -7.17 -1.72 12.56
N ILE A 129 -7.99 -1.36 13.56
CA ILE A 129 -9.07 -2.19 14.07
C ILE A 129 -10.12 -2.41 12.98
N ILE A 130 -10.53 -1.33 12.30
CA ILE A 130 -11.49 -1.38 11.19
C ILE A 130 -10.95 -2.27 10.07
N SER A 131 -9.69 -2.10 9.65
CA SER A 131 -9.06 -2.95 8.64
C SER A 131 -9.05 -4.42 9.05
N GLY A 132 -8.75 -4.72 10.33
CA GLY A 132 -8.78 -6.10 10.85
C GLY A 132 -10.18 -6.73 10.82
N VAL A 133 -11.22 -5.94 11.14
CA VAL A 133 -12.62 -6.37 11.00
C VAL A 133 -12.96 -6.63 9.54
N VAL A 134 -12.73 -5.64 8.68
CA VAL A 134 -12.98 -5.66 7.24
C VAL A 134 -12.34 -6.89 6.60
N TYR A 135 -11.06 -7.13 6.88
CA TYR A 135 -10.32 -8.28 6.37
C TYR A 135 -10.85 -9.63 6.88
N SER A 136 -11.20 -9.71 8.16
CA SER A 136 -11.65 -10.98 8.77
C SER A 136 -13.03 -11.42 8.31
N LEU A 137 -13.95 -10.48 8.04
CA LEU A 137 -15.29 -10.78 7.55
C LEU A 137 -15.28 -11.28 6.09
N GLY A 138 -14.28 -10.84 5.31
CA GLY A 138 -14.11 -11.21 3.91
C GLY A 138 -15.33 -10.90 3.03
N ARG A 139 -15.46 -11.67 1.95
CA ARG A 139 -16.44 -11.44 0.87
C ARG A 139 -17.89 -11.82 1.21
N GLN A 140 -18.15 -12.40 2.38
CA GLN A 140 -19.40 -13.11 2.68
C GLN A 140 -20.45 -12.25 3.40
N HIS A 141 -20.17 -11.00 3.74
CA HIS A 141 -21.06 -10.19 4.60
C HIS A 141 -21.44 -8.87 3.96
N GLN A 142 -22.70 -8.69 3.54
CA GLN A 142 -23.23 -7.41 3.02
C GLN A 142 -23.06 -6.24 4.01
N TYR A 143 -22.94 -6.54 5.31
CA TYR A 143 -22.58 -5.57 6.35
C TYR A 143 -21.25 -4.85 6.07
N PHE A 144 -20.32 -5.51 5.37
CA PHE A 144 -19.01 -5.01 4.96
C PHE A 144 -19.10 -3.74 4.11
N THR A 145 -19.88 -3.76 3.03
CA THR A 145 -19.95 -2.64 2.07
C THR A 145 -20.43 -1.38 2.76
N MET A 146 -21.51 -1.47 3.54
CA MET A 146 -22.10 -0.31 4.19
C MET A 146 -21.15 0.31 5.24
N ALA A 147 -20.37 -0.51 5.90
CA ALA A 147 -19.54 -0.08 7.02
C ALA A 147 -18.15 0.44 6.59
N ALA A 148 -17.49 -0.26 5.65
CA ALA A 148 -16.21 0.20 5.10
C ALA A 148 -16.39 1.45 4.22
N CYS A 149 -17.42 1.49 3.38
CA CYS A 149 -17.74 2.65 2.56
C CYS A 149 -18.38 3.79 3.34
N GLY A 150 -18.86 3.59 4.58
CA GLY A 150 -19.33 4.67 5.45
C GLY A 150 -18.17 5.44 6.11
N ILE A 151 -17.10 4.73 6.50
CA ILE A 151 -15.95 5.32 7.18
C ILE A 151 -15.06 6.13 6.22
N VAL A 152 -14.83 5.64 5.00
CA VAL A 152 -13.92 6.32 4.05
C VAL A 152 -14.38 7.76 3.75
N PRO A 153 -15.66 8.04 3.43
CA PRO A 153 -16.15 9.41 3.26
C PRO A 153 -16.09 10.22 4.56
N LEU A 154 -16.42 9.60 5.70
CA LEU A 154 -16.41 10.27 7.02
C LEU A 154 -15.01 10.79 7.39
N TYR A 155 -13.97 9.99 7.10
CA TYR A 155 -12.57 10.33 7.38
C TYR A 155 -11.81 10.84 6.15
N GLY A 156 -12.53 11.15 5.06
CA GLY A 156 -11.95 11.40 3.76
C GLY A 156 -10.91 12.51 3.72
N LYS A 157 -11.07 13.57 4.52
CA LYS A 157 -10.08 14.66 4.59
C LYS A 157 -8.75 14.22 5.21
N GLN A 158 -8.80 13.47 6.32
CA GLN A 158 -7.60 12.96 6.96
C GLN A 158 -6.92 11.87 6.11
N ILE A 159 -7.71 10.98 5.50
CA ILE A 159 -7.22 10.00 4.52
C ILE A 159 -6.51 10.69 3.35
N SER A 160 -7.13 11.72 2.78
CA SER A 160 -6.56 12.48 1.66
C SER A 160 -5.26 13.17 2.07
N HIS A 161 -5.23 13.80 3.25
CA HIS A 161 -4.02 14.42 3.81
C HIS A 161 -2.85 13.43 3.94
N ALA A 162 -3.10 12.23 4.47
CA ALA A 162 -2.07 11.20 4.58
C ALA A 162 -1.54 10.75 3.20
N LEU A 163 -2.41 10.65 2.20
CA LEU A 163 -2.03 10.21 0.85
C LEU A 163 -1.47 11.33 -0.04
N SER A 164 -1.61 12.60 0.36
CA SER A 164 -1.16 13.76 -0.42
C SER A 164 0.23 14.26 -0.07
N TRP A 165 0.99 13.54 0.76
CA TRP A 165 2.36 13.93 1.10
C TRP A 165 3.23 14.05 -0.15
N SER A 166 4.05 15.09 -0.20
CA SER A 166 5.02 15.34 -1.25
C SER A 166 6.42 15.49 -0.69
N ILE A 167 7.44 15.31 -1.53
CA ILE A 167 8.84 15.54 -1.14
C ILE A 167 9.14 17.00 -0.74
N GLY A 168 8.24 17.93 -1.02
CA GLY A 168 8.35 19.32 -0.55
C GLY A 168 7.97 19.51 0.92
N ASP A 169 7.31 18.53 1.52
CA ASP A 169 6.71 18.62 2.85
C ASP A 169 7.52 17.82 3.88
N PRO A 170 7.57 18.29 5.16
CA PRO A 170 8.21 17.52 6.22
C PRO A 170 7.53 16.16 6.39
N ILE A 171 8.33 15.15 6.72
CA ILE A 171 7.86 13.79 6.99
C ILE A 171 8.11 13.44 8.46
N SER A 172 7.13 12.84 9.11
CA SER A 172 7.25 12.41 10.50
C SER A 172 6.96 10.91 10.63
N LEU A 173 7.49 10.26 11.67
CA LEU A 173 7.19 8.85 11.95
C LEU A 173 5.69 8.61 12.24
N PRO A 174 4.95 9.53 12.90
CA PRO A 174 3.49 9.46 12.97
C PRO A 174 2.82 9.47 11.60
N LEU A 175 3.17 10.40 10.70
CA LEU A 175 2.58 10.49 9.37
C LEU A 175 2.81 9.20 8.55
N LEU A 176 4.02 8.65 8.59
CA LEU A 176 4.32 7.35 7.96
C LEU A 176 3.43 6.23 8.52
N LYS A 177 3.19 6.22 9.84
CA LYS A 177 2.31 5.23 10.47
C LYS A 177 0.85 5.42 10.02
N GLU A 178 0.42 6.65 9.86
CA GLU A 178 -0.91 6.98 9.33
C GLU A 178 -1.08 6.48 7.90
N MET A 179 -0.13 6.78 7.01
CA MET A 179 -0.11 6.27 5.65
C MET A 179 -0.21 4.75 5.62
N GLU A 180 0.58 4.05 6.45
CA GLU A 180 0.49 2.60 6.58
C GLU A 180 -0.93 2.13 6.95
N GLN A 181 -1.61 2.82 7.89
CA GLN A 181 -2.95 2.42 8.33
C GLN A 181 -4.02 2.72 7.28
N VAL A 182 -3.90 3.86 6.59
CA VAL A 182 -4.79 4.23 5.48
C VAL A 182 -4.66 3.22 4.35
N ILE A 183 -3.43 2.89 3.92
CA ILE A 183 -3.20 1.91 2.86
C ILE A 183 -3.71 0.52 3.28
N ASN A 184 -3.46 0.10 4.53
CA ASN A 184 -3.97 -1.18 5.04
C ASN A 184 -5.51 -1.24 5.05
N LEU A 185 -6.21 -0.12 5.28
CA LEU A 185 -7.66 -0.06 5.14
C LEU A 185 -8.09 -0.34 3.70
N PHE A 186 -7.48 0.34 2.72
CA PHE A 186 -7.80 0.10 1.31
C PHE A 186 -7.42 -1.31 0.84
N TYR A 187 -6.32 -1.88 1.35
CA TYR A 187 -5.97 -3.28 1.13
C TYR A 187 -7.06 -4.23 1.64
N ALA A 188 -7.49 -4.05 2.89
CA ALA A 188 -8.55 -4.86 3.47
C ALA A 188 -9.87 -4.72 2.69
N ILE A 189 -10.18 -3.52 2.20
CA ILE A 189 -11.35 -3.27 1.34
C ILE A 189 -11.23 -4.02 0.01
N ALA A 190 -10.07 -3.93 -0.66
CA ALA A 190 -9.83 -4.56 -1.95
C ALA A 190 -9.89 -6.09 -1.88
N GLU A 191 -9.26 -6.71 -0.88
CA GLU A 191 -9.27 -8.18 -0.71
C GLU A 191 -10.68 -8.73 -0.42
N SER A 192 -11.48 -7.94 0.27
CA SER A 192 -12.83 -8.32 0.69
C SER A 192 -13.91 -7.85 -0.30
N ALA A 193 -13.53 -7.17 -1.38
CA ALA A 193 -14.44 -6.74 -2.42
C ALA A 193 -15.11 -7.96 -3.11
N PRO A 194 -16.38 -7.83 -3.55
CA PRO A 194 -17.04 -8.86 -4.34
C PRO A 194 -16.25 -9.20 -5.63
N PRO A 195 -16.41 -10.40 -6.19
CA PRO A 195 -15.84 -10.75 -7.49
C PRO A 195 -16.24 -9.78 -8.60
N LEU A 196 -15.39 -9.63 -9.62
CA LEU A 196 -15.62 -8.75 -10.78
C LEU A 196 -16.93 -9.02 -11.53
N THR A 197 -17.52 -10.21 -11.38
CA THR A 197 -18.80 -10.57 -11.99
C THR A 197 -19.99 -9.81 -11.41
N ILE A 198 -19.89 -9.29 -10.18
CA ILE A 198 -20.94 -8.52 -9.51
C ILE A 198 -20.28 -7.33 -8.79
N PRO A 199 -19.81 -6.31 -9.52
CA PRO A 199 -19.07 -5.21 -8.94
C PRO A 199 -20.00 -4.30 -8.14
N ASP A 200 -19.55 -3.90 -6.94
CA ASP A 200 -20.23 -2.87 -6.16
C ASP A 200 -19.73 -1.49 -6.60
N PRO A 201 -20.60 -0.61 -7.14
CA PRO A 201 -20.18 0.67 -7.70
C PRO A 201 -19.56 1.61 -6.65
N ILE A 202 -19.95 1.49 -5.37
CA ILE A 202 -19.41 2.31 -4.30
C ILE A 202 -17.98 1.87 -3.99
N ILE A 203 -17.76 0.56 -3.86
CA ILE A 203 -16.42 0.00 -3.61
C ILE A 203 -15.49 0.33 -4.78
N THR A 204 -15.93 0.10 -6.03
CA THR A 204 -15.14 0.42 -7.22
C THR A 204 -14.75 1.89 -7.25
N LYS A 205 -15.68 2.81 -6.96
CA LYS A 205 -15.37 4.25 -6.90
C LYS A 205 -14.35 4.59 -5.81
N VAL A 206 -14.51 4.02 -4.62
CA VAL A 206 -13.60 4.24 -3.48
C VAL A 206 -12.19 3.73 -3.79
N LEU A 207 -12.06 2.53 -4.34
CA LEU A 207 -10.78 1.94 -4.72
C LEU A 207 -10.12 2.69 -5.87
N ARG A 208 -10.89 3.20 -6.84
CA ARG A 208 -10.37 4.03 -7.93
C ARG A 208 -9.79 5.36 -7.43
N VAL A 209 -10.51 6.04 -6.53
CA VAL A 209 -10.02 7.28 -5.90
C VAL A 209 -8.73 7.01 -5.14
N PHE A 210 -8.66 5.90 -4.40
CA PHE A 210 -7.41 5.47 -3.77
C PHE A 210 -6.31 5.24 -4.80
N GLY A 211 -6.57 4.49 -5.87
CA GLY A 211 -5.59 4.22 -6.93
C GLY A 211 -4.94 5.48 -7.47
N THR A 212 -5.72 6.52 -7.75
CA THR A 212 -5.19 7.82 -8.21
C THR A 212 -4.24 8.46 -7.20
N HIS A 213 -4.62 8.53 -5.92
CA HIS A 213 -3.76 9.12 -4.88
C HIS A 213 -2.53 8.26 -4.58
N ALA A 214 -2.71 6.93 -4.59
CA ALA A 214 -1.68 5.95 -4.33
C ALA A 214 -0.56 6.01 -5.38
N LEU A 215 -0.89 6.25 -6.65
CA LEU A 215 0.11 6.41 -7.71
C LEU A 215 0.91 7.71 -7.58
N VAL A 216 0.27 8.81 -7.18
CA VAL A 216 0.98 10.06 -6.89
C VAL A 216 1.88 9.88 -5.67
N LEU A 217 1.38 9.26 -4.60
CA LEU A 217 2.19 8.95 -3.42
C LEU A 217 3.38 8.04 -3.78
N LEU A 218 3.16 6.98 -4.56
CA LEU A 218 4.22 6.06 -4.97
C LEU A 218 5.34 6.77 -5.73
N GLN A 219 5.00 7.74 -6.58
CA GLN A 219 5.97 8.59 -7.27
C GLN A 219 6.83 9.39 -6.29
N GLN A 220 6.22 9.98 -5.25
CA GLN A 220 6.95 10.73 -4.21
C GLN A 220 7.84 9.83 -3.37
N LEU A 221 7.33 8.66 -2.97
CA LEU A 221 8.09 7.68 -2.18
C LEU A 221 9.26 7.09 -2.98
N ASN A 222 9.08 6.84 -4.28
CA ASN A 222 10.17 6.42 -5.16
C ASN A 222 11.30 7.44 -5.18
N HIS A 223 10.97 8.73 -5.37
CA HIS A 223 11.97 9.79 -5.33
C HIS A 223 12.69 9.89 -3.97
N ALA A 224 11.94 9.73 -2.87
CA ALA A 224 12.50 9.73 -1.53
C ALA A 224 13.53 8.59 -1.31
N LEU A 225 13.27 7.42 -1.90
CA LEU A 225 14.19 6.27 -1.82
C LEU A 225 15.43 6.43 -2.70
N THR A 226 15.32 7.10 -3.84
CA THR A 226 16.47 7.38 -4.71
C THR A 226 17.32 8.55 -4.20
N HIS A 227 16.80 9.36 -3.27
CA HIS A 227 17.48 10.50 -2.65
C HIS A 227 17.44 10.43 -1.11
N PRO A 228 18.08 9.41 -0.48
CA PRO A 228 17.95 9.15 0.96
C PRO A 228 18.41 10.30 1.86
N ASN A 229 19.39 11.11 1.42
CA ASN A 229 19.83 12.30 2.16
C ASN A 229 18.77 13.40 2.17
N HIS A 230 18.09 13.60 1.05
CA HIS A 230 16.98 14.53 0.97
C HIS A 230 15.85 14.06 1.88
N LEU A 231 15.47 12.77 1.80
CA LEU A 231 14.51 12.17 2.71
C LEU A 231 14.89 12.34 4.19
N ALA A 232 16.16 12.15 4.56
CA ALA A 232 16.64 12.36 5.92
C ALA A 232 16.47 13.82 6.37
N SER A 233 16.72 14.79 5.48
CA SER A 233 16.55 16.21 5.79
C SER A 233 15.10 16.65 5.97
N LEU A 234 14.14 15.88 5.44
CA LEU A 234 12.70 16.12 5.62
C LEU A 234 12.17 15.57 6.94
N LEU A 235 12.95 14.73 7.65
CA LEU A 235 12.49 14.10 8.88
C LEU A 235 12.28 15.13 10.00
N GLU A 236 11.03 15.28 10.43
CA GLU A 236 10.69 16.10 11.59
C GLU A 236 10.50 15.21 12.83
N PRO A 237 11.33 15.36 13.87
CA PRO A 237 11.22 14.59 15.10
C PRO A 237 10.06 15.11 15.98
N VAL A 238 9.10 14.23 16.25
CA VAL A 238 7.91 14.56 17.05
C VAL A 238 8.19 14.31 18.53
N THR A 239 8.84 13.20 18.88
CA THR A 239 9.13 12.87 20.29
C THR A 239 10.49 13.36 20.77
N ALA A 240 10.66 13.47 22.08
CA ALA A 240 11.96 13.78 22.69
C ALA A 240 13.04 12.74 22.34
N GLU A 241 12.67 11.45 22.27
CA GLU A 241 13.57 10.37 21.88
C GLU A 241 13.98 10.46 20.42
N GLU A 242 13.04 10.80 19.53
CA GLU A 242 13.31 11.02 18.10
C GLU A 242 14.29 12.20 17.93
N ARG A 243 14.08 13.31 18.67
CA ARG A 243 14.99 14.47 18.68
C ARG A 243 16.39 14.09 19.17
N ALA A 244 16.50 13.41 20.31
CA ALA A 244 17.77 12.99 20.89
C ALA A 244 18.50 11.97 20.01
N ALA A 245 17.79 11.14 19.27
CA ALA A 245 18.40 10.20 18.33
C ALA A 245 18.91 10.93 17.06
N MET A 246 18.21 11.97 16.60
CA MET A 246 18.62 12.78 15.45
C MET A 246 19.86 13.62 15.74
N GLU A 247 19.96 14.20 16.94
CA GLU A 247 21.16 14.93 17.40
C GLU A 247 22.41 14.05 17.53
N LYS A 248 22.23 12.73 17.71
CA LYS A 248 23.32 11.76 17.81
C LYS A 248 23.83 11.26 16.46
N GLU A 249 23.09 11.49 15.38
CA GLU A 249 23.55 11.09 14.05
C GLU A 249 24.71 12.00 13.62
N PRO A 250 25.80 11.44 13.08
CA PRO A 250 26.87 12.25 12.51
C PRO A 250 26.30 13.09 11.36
N ILE A 251 26.78 14.32 11.20
CA ILE A 251 26.37 15.18 10.08
C ILE A 251 26.83 14.51 8.78
N ALA A 252 25.89 14.13 7.92
CA ALA A 252 26.19 13.49 6.64
C ALA A 252 27.04 14.44 5.77
N SER A 253 28.24 14.00 5.39
CA SER A 253 29.03 14.71 4.37
C SER A 253 28.36 14.53 3.00
N ALA A 254 28.22 15.62 2.26
CA ALA A 254 27.33 15.82 1.09
C ALA A 254 27.57 14.95 -0.17
N SER A 255 28.28 13.81 -0.10
CA SER A 255 28.75 13.06 -1.26
C SER A 255 28.25 11.61 -1.32
N LEU A 256 26.96 11.37 -1.08
CA LEU A 256 26.34 10.04 -1.21
C LEU A 256 25.24 10.09 -2.28
N SER A 257 25.61 9.82 -3.54
CA SER A 257 24.68 9.80 -4.68
C SER A 257 24.11 8.41 -4.98
N SER A 258 24.29 7.45 -4.07
CA SER A 258 23.61 6.16 -4.13
C SER A 258 23.35 5.68 -2.70
N VAL A 259 22.35 4.83 -2.52
CA VAL A 259 22.04 4.18 -1.24
C VAL A 259 23.20 3.22 -0.89
N ASP A 260 24.32 3.77 -0.42
CA ASP A 260 25.40 2.97 0.11
C ASP A 260 24.96 2.43 1.48
N MET A 261 24.54 1.16 1.49
CA MET A 261 24.10 0.45 2.68
C MET A 261 25.18 0.37 3.76
N VAL A 262 26.46 0.60 3.41
CA VAL A 262 27.55 0.70 4.38
C VAL A 262 27.44 2.01 5.16
N ASP A 263 27.00 3.09 4.53
CA ASP A 263 26.80 4.38 5.20
C ASP A 263 25.51 4.44 6.01
N LEU A 264 24.44 3.74 5.62
CA LEU A 264 23.23 3.64 6.45
C LEU A 264 23.48 3.01 7.82
N GLN A 265 24.51 2.17 7.98
CA GLN A 265 24.88 1.65 9.31
C GLN A 265 25.40 2.75 10.26
N LYS A 266 25.93 3.85 9.70
CA LYS A 266 26.38 5.02 10.47
C LYS A 266 25.23 5.97 10.82
N HIS A 267 24.09 5.86 10.14
CA HIS A 267 22.90 6.70 10.30
C HIS A 267 21.66 5.83 10.59
N PRO A 268 21.51 5.32 11.84
CA PRO A 268 20.50 4.31 12.17
C PRO A 268 19.04 4.80 12.09
N LEU A 269 18.77 6.09 12.33
CA LEU A 269 17.44 6.67 12.09
C LEU A 269 17.15 6.77 10.60
N THR A 270 18.12 7.25 9.82
CA THR A 270 17.99 7.31 8.35
C THR A 270 17.74 5.92 7.77
N ALA A 271 18.46 4.89 8.27
CA ALA A 271 18.23 3.50 7.87
C ALA A 271 16.82 3.00 8.21
N ARG A 272 16.30 3.34 9.40
CA ARG A 272 14.93 3.01 9.81
C ARG A 272 13.89 3.74 8.96
N LEU A 273 14.14 5.00 8.62
CA LEU A 273 13.28 5.81 7.76
C LEU A 273 13.20 5.20 6.35
N VAL A 274 14.34 4.95 5.72
CA VAL A 274 14.42 4.28 4.40
C VAL A 274 13.71 2.93 4.43
N TYR A 275 13.94 2.11 5.46
CA TYR A 275 13.23 0.83 5.64
C TYR A 275 11.71 1.01 5.69
N ARG A 276 11.21 2.01 6.45
CA ARG A 276 9.77 2.28 6.53
C ARG A 276 9.20 2.78 5.21
N VAL A 277 9.94 3.59 4.46
CA VAL A 277 9.51 4.03 3.13
C VAL A 277 9.45 2.85 2.15
N PHE A 278 10.42 1.94 2.14
CA PHE A 278 10.33 0.69 1.36
C PHE A 278 9.11 -0.15 1.74
N LYS A 279 8.85 -0.28 3.05
CA LYS A 279 7.67 -0.99 3.56
C LYS A 279 6.37 -0.34 3.06
N LEU A 280 6.32 0.98 3.05
CA LEU A 280 5.18 1.76 2.60
C LEU A 280 4.96 1.61 1.09
N CYS A 281 6.00 1.80 0.26
CA CYS A 281 5.96 1.55 -1.18
C CYS A 281 5.37 0.18 -1.48
N SER A 282 5.78 -0.83 -0.71
CA SER A 282 5.25 -2.13 -0.93
C SER A 282 3.79 -2.30 -0.49
N PHE A 283 3.35 -1.71 0.62
CA PHE A 283 1.94 -1.74 0.98
C PHE A 283 1.10 -1.05 -0.10
N VAL A 284 1.57 0.07 -0.65
CA VAL A 284 0.92 0.74 -1.78
C VAL A 284 0.79 -0.21 -2.96
N VAL A 285 1.91 -0.81 -3.40
CA VAL A 285 1.93 -1.72 -4.56
C VAL A 285 1.10 -2.97 -4.33
N SER A 286 1.13 -3.55 -3.13
CA SER A 286 0.30 -4.74 -2.81
C SER A 286 -1.18 -4.39 -2.86
N THR A 287 -1.55 -3.20 -2.38
CA THR A 287 -2.92 -2.70 -2.49
C THR A 287 -3.31 -2.48 -3.94
N LEU A 288 -2.43 -1.87 -4.75
CA LEU A 288 -2.67 -1.67 -6.18
C LEU A 288 -2.81 -2.99 -6.96
N VAL A 289 -2.02 -4.02 -6.61
CA VAL A 289 -2.16 -5.39 -7.14
C VAL A 289 -3.56 -5.95 -6.85
N SER A 290 -4.04 -5.78 -5.62
CA SER A 290 -5.38 -6.23 -5.22
C SER A 290 -6.49 -5.43 -5.89
N THR A 291 -6.39 -4.10 -5.94
CA THR A 291 -7.43 -3.25 -6.55
C THR A 291 -7.52 -3.40 -8.06
N SER A 292 -6.40 -3.70 -8.73
CA SER A 292 -6.36 -3.92 -10.18
C SER A 292 -6.63 -5.36 -10.58
N HIS A 293 -6.88 -6.26 -9.61
CA HIS A 293 -7.09 -7.68 -9.86
C HIS A 293 -5.94 -8.32 -10.66
N ALA A 294 -4.70 -7.91 -10.39
CA ALA A 294 -3.55 -8.31 -11.18
C ALA A 294 -3.33 -9.83 -11.23
N TYR A 295 -3.72 -10.56 -10.18
CA TYR A 295 -3.68 -12.03 -10.21
C TYR A 295 -4.74 -12.64 -11.13
N ASP A 296 -5.94 -12.06 -11.19
CA ASP A 296 -6.99 -12.50 -12.11
C ASP A 296 -6.56 -12.24 -13.57
N VAL A 297 -5.88 -11.12 -13.83
CA VAL A 297 -5.26 -10.81 -15.13
C VAL A 297 -4.16 -11.82 -15.50
N LEU A 298 -3.31 -12.17 -14.53
CA LEU A 298 -2.19 -13.10 -14.77
C LEU A 298 -2.67 -14.53 -15.08
N LEU A 299 -3.82 -14.93 -14.54
CA LEU A 299 -4.35 -16.30 -14.62
C LEU A 299 -5.51 -16.45 -15.63
N GLY A 300 -6.20 -15.35 -15.94
CA GLY A 300 -7.43 -15.34 -16.73
C GLY A 300 -7.23 -15.09 -18.22
N GLU A 301 -8.36 -15.14 -18.94
CA GLU A 301 -8.46 -14.83 -20.36
C GLU A 301 -8.53 -13.31 -20.59
N GLN A 302 -8.13 -12.85 -21.79
CA GLN A 302 -7.96 -11.42 -22.06
C GLN A 302 -9.29 -10.67 -22.13
N GLU A 303 -10.34 -11.37 -22.56
CA GLU A 303 -11.71 -10.87 -22.67
C GLU A 303 -12.30 -10.49 -21.30
N ASP A 304 -11.84 -11.14 -20.23
CA ASP A 304 -12.30 -10.92 -18.86
C ASP A 304 -11.47 -9.86 -18.10
N TRP A 305 -10.45 -9.28 -18.72
CA TRP A 305 -9.55 -8.35 -18.03
C TRP A 305 -10.26 -7.04 -17.66
N PRO A 306 -10.06 -6.52 -16.43
CA PRO A 306 -10.57 -5.22 -16.02
C PRO A 306 -9.72 -4.08 -16.59
N VAL A 307 -9.71 -3.91 -17.91
CA VAL A 307 -8.85 -2.93 -18.63
C VAL A 307 -9.03 -1.48 -18.17
N HIS A 308 -10.17 -1.16 -17.54
CA HIS A 308 -10.46 0.14 -16.96
C HIS A 308 -9.67 0.42 -15.66
N GLU A 309 -9.12 -0.61 -15.03
CA GLU A 309 -8.21 -0.51 -13.87
C GLU A 309 -6.72 -0.51 -14.29
N ALA A 310 -6.43 -0.37 -15.59
CA ALA A 310 -5.09 -0.07 -16.09
C ALA A 310 -4.80 1.43 -15.95
N LEU A 311 -4.12 1.79 -14.86
CA LEU A 311 -3.87 3.17 -14.42
C LEU A 311 -2.45 3.64 -14.77
N ILE A 312 -1.49 2.73 -14.97
CA ILE A 312 -0.10 3.08 -15.26
C ILE A 312 0.08 3.40 -16.75
N VAL A 313 0.74 4.53 -17.02
CA VAL A 313 1.12 4.92 -18.38
C VAL A 313 2.48 4.28 -18.73
N PRO A 314 2.60 3.59 -19.88
CA PRO A 314 3.80 2.85 -20.25
C PRO A 314 4.87 3.76 -20.87
N HIS A 315 5.55 4.53 -20.02
CA HIS A 315 6.71 5.32 -20.42
C HIS A 315 7.80 5.31 -19.36
N SER A 316 9.05 5.50 -19.81
CA SER A 316 10.24 5.53 -18.95
C SER A 316 10.39 6.81 -18.13
N LYS A 317 9.67 7.88 -18.47
CA LYS A 317 9.82 9.18 -17.77
C LYS A 317 9.28 9.11 -16.35
N VAL A 318 10.06 9.68 -15.42
CA VAL A 318 9.73 9.81 -14.01
C VAL A 318 9.56 11.30 -13.72
N VAL A 319 8.32 11.74 -13.52
CA VAL A 319 7.96 13.16 -13.31
C VAL A 319 7.25 13.28 -11.97
N LEU A 320 7.77 14.11 -11.06
CA LEU A 320 7.26 14.20 -9.68
C LEU A 320 5.81 14.67 -9.58
N VAL A 321 5.36 15.53 -10.51
CA VAL A 321 4.00 16.09 -10.48
C VAL A 321 2.98 15.14 -11.11
N GLU A 322 3.45 14.09 -11.81
CA GLU A 322 2.59 13.11 -12.47
C GLU A 322 2.42 11.85 -11.60
N PRO A 323 1.32 11.10 -11.79
CA PRO A 323 1.19 9.77 -11.19
C PRO A 323 2.35 8.84 -11.62
N ALA A 324 2.64 7.83 -10.81
CA ALA A 324 3.66 6.83 -11.14
C ALA A 324 3.44 6.20 -12.52
N SER A 325 4.51 6.09 -13.29
CA SER A 325 4.59 5.46 -14.61
C SER A 325 5.31 4.11 -14.53
N ASP A 326 5.41 3.40 -15.66
CA ASP A 326 6.27 2.21 -15.75
C ASP A 326 7.74 2.55 -15.42
N GLY A 327 8.21 3.73 -15.82
CA GLY A 327 9.53 4.25 -15.43
C GLY A 327 9.72 4.31 -13.92
N THR A 328 8.70 4.78 -13.18
CA THR A 328 8.72 4.82 -11.72
C THR A 328 8.80 3.43 -11.11
N LEU A 329 8.03 2.47 -11.64
CA LEU A 329 8.05 1.08 -11.16
C LEU A 329 9.39 0.40 -11.45
N LEU A 330 9.98 0.66 -12.62
CA LEU A 330 11.31 0.17 -13.01
C LEU A 330 12.41 0.78 -12.15
N GLU A 331 12.37 2.08 -11.87
CA GLU A 331 13.34 2.75 -10.98
C GLU A 331 13.26 2.17 -9.56
N LEU A 332 12.06 2.05 -9.01
CA LEU A 332 11.82 1.49 -7.69
C LEU A 332 12.27 0.02 -7.60
N ALA A 333 12.04 -0.76 -8.65
CA ALA A 333 12.44 -2.17 -8.70
C ALA A 333 13.97 -2.33 -8.83
N ASN A 334 14.64 -1.47 -9.61
CA ASN A 334 16.11 -1.44 -9.66
C ASN A 334 16.70 -1.00 -8.32
N CYS A 335 16.17 0.05 -7.69
CA CYS A 335 16.56 0.49 -6.36
C CYS A 335 16.40 -0.65 -5.34
N SER A 336 15.27 -1.35 -5.36
CA SER A 336 15.01 -2.52 -4.51
C SER A 336 16.01 -3.65 -4.78
N LEU A 337 16.33 -3.93 -6.05
CA LEU A 337 17.29 -4.97 -6.43
C LEU A 337 18.71 -4.65 -5.94
N ASP A 338 19.14 -3.39 -6.01
CA ASP A 338 20.45 -2.96 -5.52
C ASP A 338 20.56 -3.10 -4.00
N VAL A 339 19.51 -2.73 -3.26
CA VAL A 339 19.44 -2.96 -1.82
C VAL A 339 19.46 -4.46 -1.49
N LEU A 340 18.72 -5.29 -2.23
CA LEU A 340 18.73 -6.74 -2.04
C LEU A 340 20.09 -7.36 -2.31
N ARG A 341 20.82 -6.92 -3.35
CA ARG A 341 22.18 -7.38 -3.64
C ARG A 341 23.12 -7.18 -2.46
N ASN A 342 22.93 -6.10 -1.71
CA ASN A 342 23.70 -5.81 -0.50
C ASN A 342 23.32 -6.71 0.69
N PHE A 343 22.06 -7.13 0.78
CA PHE A 343 21.56 -7.98 1.88
C PHE A 343 21.79 -9.47 1.68
N VAL A 344 21.72 -9.99 0.45
CA VAL A 344 21.87 -11.43 0.20
C VAL A 344 23.24 -12.00 0.56
N ASN A 345 24.25 -11.15 0.71
CA ASN A 345 25.60 -11.55 1.12
C ASN A 345 25.85 -11.37 2.63
N ARG A 346 24.80 -11.04 3.42
CA ARG A 346 24.89 -10.79 4.87
C ARG A 346 24.10 -11.84 5.65
N PRO A 347 24.54 -12.20 6.89
CA PRO A 347 23.76 -13.11 7.74
C PRO A 347 22.37 -12.55 8.07
N ALA A 348 21.33 -13.39 8.01
CA ALA A 348 19.93 -12.99 8.22
C ALA A 348 19.69 -12.26 9.57
N GLY A 349 20.40 -12.68 10.63
CA GLY A 349 20.32 -12.06 11.96
C GLY A 349 21.15 -10.79 12.15
N GLN A 350 21.98 -10.40 11.18
CA GLN A 350 22.83 -9.22 11.31
C GLN A 350 21.96 -7.95 11.45
N ALA A 351 22.24 -7.15 12.47
CA ALA A 351 21.57 -5.87 12.67
C ALA A 351 22.03 -4.85 11.61
N ILE A 352 21.06 -4.17 11.00
CA ILE A 352 21.25 -3.01 10.13
C ILE A 352 21.19 -1.73 10.96
N ALA A 353 20.23 -1.64 11.89
CA ALA A 353 20.13 -0.54 12.83
C ALA A 353 19.78 -1.06 14.25
N PRO A 354 20.45 -0.56 15.31
CA PRO A 354 20.19 -0.96 16.69
C PRO A 354 18.77 -0.57 17.10
N ALA A 355 18.24 -1.24 18.12
CA ALA A 355 16.97 -0.85 18.74
C ALA A 355 17.09 0.55 19.37
N THR A 356 16.11 1.42 19.10
CA THR A 356 16.04 2.77 19.67
C THR A 356 15.41 2.78 21.07
N SER A 357 14.69 1.71 21.43
CA SER A 357 14.08 1.52 22.75
C SER A 357 14.01 0.05 23.12
N LEU A 358 13.81 -0.24 24.41
CA LEU A 358 13.61 -1.61 24.93
C LEU A 358 12.39 -2.34 24.33
N LYS A 359 11.47 -1.62 23.70
CA LYS A 359 10.25 -2.16 23.09
C LYS A 359 10.37 -2.37 21.59
N GLU A 360 11.41 -1.84 20.94
CA GLU A 360 11.60 -1.96 19.50
C GLU A 360 12.51 -3.12 19.12
N ILE A 361 12.07 -3.91 18.14
CA ILE A 361 12.88 -4.96 17.54
C ILE A 361 14.00 -4.28 16.71
N PRO A 362 15.26 -4.72 16.83
CA PRO A 362 16.33 -4.22 15.98
C PRO A 362 16.03 -4.51 14.50
N LEU A 363 16.31 -3.55 13.63
CA LEU A 363 16.17 -3.77 12.20
C LEU A 363 17.29 -4.71 11.76
N ASN A 364 16.95 -5.89 11.26
CA ASN A 364 17.91 -6.89 10.79
C ASN A 364 17.76 -7.18 9.29
N VAL A 365 18.77 -7.86 8.74
CA VAL A 365 18.85 -8.23 7.32
C VAL A 365 17.63 -9.05 6.87
N ARG A 366 17.14 -9.97 7.68
CA ARG A 366 15.95 -10.77 7.35
C ARG A 366 14.71 -9.91 7.14
N LEU A 367 14.42 -9.01 8.08
CA LEU A 367 13.26 -8.14 8.03
C LEU A 367 13.34 -7.15 6.87
N ALA A 368 14.53 -6.59 6.62
CA ALA A 368 14.76 -5.70 5.50
C ALA A 368 14.61 -6.43 4.15
N THR A 369 15.19 -7.63 4.01
CA THR A 369 15.04 -8.49 2.82
C THR A 369 13.57 -8.80 2.53
N LEU A 370 12.80 -9.21 3.54
CA LEU A 370 11.35 -9.47 3.40
C LEU A 370 10.55 -8.24 2.93
N THR A 371 11.01 -7.05 3.30
CA THR A 371 10.32 -5.80 3.00
C THR A 371 10.62 -5.32 1.58
N VAL A 372 11.87 -5.43 1.15
CA VAL A 372 12.33 -4.98 -0.18
C VAL A 372 11.92 -5.98 -1.28
N ARG A 373 11.79 -7.27 -0.96
CA ARG A 373 11.52 -8.36 -1.93
C ARG A 373 10.04 -8.52 -2.32
N ARG A 374 9.39 -7.50 -2.87
CA ARG A 374 7.92 -7.53 -3.06
C ARG A 374 7.46 -7.25 -4.50
N ASN A 375 6.14 -7.39 -4.73
CA ASN A 375 5.46 -7.65 -6.01
C ASN A 375 5.41 -6.48 -7.03
N LEU A 376 6.46 -5.65 -7.12
CA LEU A 376 6.54 -4.56 -8.11
C LEU A 376 6.34 -5.06 -9.54
N LEU A 377 6.96 -6.20 -9.86
CA LEU A 377 6.92 -6.78 -11.20
C LEU A 377 5.53 -7.32 -11.58
N ILE A 378 4.76 -7.86 -10.62
CA ILE A 378 3.38 -8.33 -10.92
C ILE A 378 2.54 -7.14 -11.38
N TYR A 379 2.60 -6.04 -10.63
CA TYR A 379 1.82 -4.86 -10.96
C TYR A 379 2.25 -4.25 -12.30
N ALA A 380 3.54 -4.01 -12.52
CA ALA A 380 4.02 -3.42 -13.77
C ALA A 380 3.66 -4.28 -15.00
N VAL A 381 3.87 -5.59 -14.94
CA VAL A 381 3.61 -6.52 -16.05
C VAL A 381 2.12 -6.58 -16.40
N THR A 382 1.26 -6.70 -15.39
CA THR A 382 -0.19 -6.80 -15.60
C THR A 382 -0.80 -5.47 -16.06
N GLN A 383 -0.30 -4.34 -15.53
CA GLN A 383 -0.70 -3.01 -15.98
C GLN A 383 -0.32 -2.75 -17.44
N LEU A 384 0.90 -3.11 -17.86
CA LEU A 384 1.31 -3.00 -19.26
C LEU A 384 0.42 -3.83 -20.19
N ALA A 385 0.14 -5.09 -19.82
CA ALA A 385 -0.71 -5.98 -20.61
C ALA A 385 -2.16 -5.45 -20.73
N MET A 386 -2.75 -5.02 -19.61
CA MET A 386 -4.09 -4.41 -19.61
C MET A 386 -4.13 -3.10 -20.40
N TRP A 387 -3.08 -2.27 -20.30
CA TRP A 387 -3.00 -1.01 -21.03
C TRP A 387 -3.01 -1.22 -22.53
N LEU A 388 -2.24 -2.20 -23.02
CA LEU A 388 -2.19 -2.58 -24.44
C LEU A 388 -3.49 -3.20 -24.95
N SER A 389 -4.33 -3.70 -24.05
CA SER A 389 -5.62 -4.33 -24.39
C SER A 389 -6.80 -3.36 -24.40
N LYS A 390 -6.57 -2.06 -24.15
CA LYS A 390 -7.64 -1.06 -24.23
C LYS A 390 -8.15 -0.93 -25.68
N PRO A 391 -9.47 -0.73 -25.90
CA PRO A 391 -10.07 -0.70 -27.24
C PRO A 391 -9.52 0.43 -28.12
N ASP A 392 -9.04 1.53 -27.53
CA ASP A 392 -8.37 2.63 -28.24
C ASP A 392 -7.08 2.19 -28.97
N PHE A 393 -6.60 0.97 -28.73
CA PHE A 393 -5.41 0.39 -29.32
C PHE A 393 -5.69 -0.80 -30.24
N ASP A 394 -6.97 -1.12 -30.50
CA ASP A 394 -7.35 -2.14 -31.47
C ASP A 394 -7.26 -1.57 -32.90
N PRO A 395 -6.29 -2.01 -33.73
CA PRO A 395 -6.18 -1.55 -35.11
C PRO A 395 -7.40 -1.94 -35.96
N ALA A 396 -8.19 -2.95 -35.55
CA ALA A 396 -9.40 -3.36 -36.27
C ALA A 396 -10.58 -2.39 -36.07
N ALA A 397 -10.63 -1.67 -34.95
CA ALA A 397 -11.68 -0.67 -34.69
C ALA A 397 -11.45 0.62 -35.50
N ALA A 398 -10.18 1.00 -35.72
CA ALA A 398 -9.83 2.16 -36.54
C ALA A 398 -10.15 1.96 -38.04
N ASP A 399 -10.16 0.71 -38.52
CA ASP A 399 -10.53 0.35 -39.89
C ASP A 399 -12.06 0.47 -40.15
N MET A 400 -12.91 0.37 -39.12
CA MET A 400 -14.37 0.49 -39.31
C MET A 400 -14.90 1.93 -39.28
N GLU A 401 -14.24 2.86 -38.58
CA GLU A 401 -14.67 4.27 -38.53
C GLU A 401 -14.28 5.06 -39.78
N THR A 402 -13.30 4.59 -40.57
CA THR A 402 -12.88 5.29 -41.80
C THR A 402 -13.70 4.92 -43.04
N ASP A 403 -14.42 3.80 -43.03
CA ASP A 403 -15.23 3.36 -44.18
C ASP A 403 -16.64 4.00 -44.26
N GLU A 404 -17.19 4.50 -43.14
CA GLU A 404 -18.52 5.14 -43.14
C GLU A 404 -18.54 6.58 -43.70
N HIS A 405 -17.37 7.21 -43.90
CA HIS A 405 -17.27 8.52 -44.55
C HIS A 405 -16.82 8.48 -46.02
N ALA A 406 -16.46 7.31 -46.54
CA ALA A 406 -16.09 7.13 -47.95
C ALA A 406 -17.26 6.73 -48.86
N SER A 407 -18.44 6.43 -48.29
CA SER A 407 -19.58 5.86 -49.04
C SER A 407 -20.55 6.87 -49.67
N GLN A 408 -20.25 8.17 -49.67
CA GLN A 408 -21.04 9.20 -50.38
C GLN A 408 -20.21 10.03 -51.36
N ALA A 409 -19.66 9.38 -52.39
CA ALA A 409 -19.26 10.04 -53.64
C ALA A 409 -19.12 9.03 -54.79
N MET A 410 -20.22 8.65 -55.44
CA MET A 410 -20.22 8.34 -56.89
C MET A 410 -19.96 9.67 -57.63
N GLU A 411 -19.23 9.79 -58.74
CA GLU A 411 -19.00 8.86 -59.84
C GLU A 411 -17.90 9.42 -60.79
N VAL A 412 -17.45 8.59 -61.74
CA VAL A 412 -16.65 8.90 -62.97
C VAL A 412 -15.11 8.79 -62.86
N ARG A 413 -14.56 7.60 -63.14
CA ARG A 413 -13.89 7.21 -64.42
C ARG A 413 -12.97 5.98 -64.22
N GLU A 414 -13.09 5.03 -65.13
CA GLU A 414 -12.21 3.86 -65.26
C GLU A 414 -10.75 4.24 -65.56
N SER A 415 -9.81 3.58 -64.89
CA SER A 415 -8.56 3.14 -65.54
C SER A 415 -7.96 1.93 -64.79
N VAL A 416 -7.69 0.89 -65.56
CA VAL A 416 -7.09 -0.38 -65.16
C VAL A 416 -5.62 -0.19 -64.78
N THR A 417 -5.28 -0.37 -63.51
CA THR A 417 -3.93 -0.79 -63.08
C THR A 417 -4.00 -1.60 -61.79
N LYS A 418 -3.45 -2.81 -61.82
CA LYS A 418 -3.18 -3.65 -60.64
C LYS A 418 -2.28 -2.89 -59.65
N GLY A 419 -2.88 -2.29 -58.63
CA GLY A 419 -2.18 -1.62 -57.53
C GLY A 419 -2.27 -2.44 -56.26
N ARG A 420 -1.12 -2.75 -55.65
CA ARG A 420 -0.99 -3.28 -54.29
C ARG A 420 -1.98 -2.57 -53.36
N ALA A 421 -2.72 -3.34 -52.56
CA ALA A 421 -3.45 -2.83 -51.41
C ALA A 421 -2.53 -1.88 -50.62
N SER A 422 -2.90 -0.59 -50.62
CA SER A 422 -2.21 0.44 -49.87
C SER A 422 -2.45 0.14 -48.41
N ARG A 423 -1.47 -0.49 -47.75
CA ARG A 423 -1.52 -0.65 -46.28
C ARG A 423 -1.60 0.74 -45.69
N PRO A 424 -2.62 1.07 -44.87
CA PRO A 424 -2.66 2.35 -44.19
C PRO A 424 -1.37 2.49 -43.39
N SER A 425 -0.62 3.55 -43.68
CA SER A 425 0.60 3.84 -42.95
C SER A 425 0.21 4.23 -41.52
N LEU A 426 0.48 3.32 -40.57
CA LEU A 426 0.43 3.59 -39.13
C LEU A 426 0.86 5.03 -38.84
N THR A 427 0.02 5.76 -38.12
CA THR A 427 0.29 7.17 -37.80
C THR A 427 1.62 7.27 -37.05
N LEU A 428 2.32 8.40 -37.20
CA LEU A 428 3.59 8.63 -36.49
C LEU A 428 3.41 8.54 -34.96
N ALA A 429 2.23 8.91 -34.46
CA ALA A 429 1.83 8.78 -33.06
C ALA A 429 1.72 7.30 -32.62
N GLU A 430 1.10 6.42 -33.41
CA GLU A 430 1.05 4.98 -33.12
C GLU A 430 2.42 4.33 -33.18
N ARG A 431 3.29 4.73 -34.12
CA ARG A 431 4.66 4.20 -34.20
C ARG A 431 5.50 4.61 -33.00
N LEU A 432 5.39 5.87 -32.55
CA LEU A 432 6.09 6.35 -31.36
C LEU A 432 5.56 5.66 -30.09
N ARG A 433 4.24 5.50 -29.95
CA ARG A 433 3.64 4.79 -28.81
C ARG A 433 4.05 3.32 -28.79
N ARG A 434 4.04 2.64 -29.96
CA ARG A 434 4.49 1.25 -30.09
C ARG A 434 5.99 1.09 -29.80
N GLY A 435 6.79 2.10 -30.15
CA GLY A 435 8.20 2.19 -29.77
C GLY A 435 8.38 2.27 -28.25
N MET A 436 7.65 3.18 -27.59
CA MET A 436 7.70 3.34 -26.13
C MET A 436 7.23 2.08 -25.39
N THR A 437 6.15 1.44 -25.83
CA THR A 437 5.69 0.18 -25.23
C THR A 437 6.64 -0.98 -25.51
N GLY A 438 7.33 -0.99 -26.65
CA GLY A 438 8.35 -1.97 -26.98
C GLY A 438 9.59 -1.86 -26.07
N GLU A 439 10.03 -0.62 -25.80
CA GLU A 439 11.10 -0.35 -24.83
C GLU A 439 10.71 -0.80 -23.42
N MET A 440 9.48 -0.47 -22.96
CA MET A 440 8.99 -0.89 -21.63
C MET A 440 8.85 -2.40 -21.52
N ALA A 441 8.35 -3.06 -22.55
CA ALA A 441 8.29 -4.52 -22.59
C ALA A 441 9.68 -5.15 -22.49
N PHE A 442 10.67 -4.61 -23.20
CA PHE A 442 12.06 -5.06 -23.12
C PHE A 442 12.64 -4.85 -21.73
N ASP A 443 12.48 -3.67 -21.14
CA ASP A 443 12.97 -3.37 -19.79
C ASP A 443 12.32 -4.30 -18.74
N LEU A 444 11.00 -4.53 -18.84
CA LEU A 444 10.28 -5.48 -17.98
C LEU A 444 10.64 -6.95 -18.24
N GLN A 445 11.20 -7.33 -19.39
CA GLN A 445 11.76 -8.66 -19.62
C GLN A 445 13.18 -8.80 -19.04
N THR A 446 13.99 -7.75 -19.16
CA THR A 446 15.38 -7.79 -18.68
C THR A 446 15.45 -7.80 -17.16
N LEU A 447 14.59 -7.07 -16.48
CA LEU A 447 14.62 -6.91 -15.03
C LEU A 447 14.39 -8.22 -14.24
N PRO A 448 13.34 -9.03 -14.51
CA PRO A 448 13.15 -10.35 -13.91
C PRO A 448 14.36 -11.27 -14.12
N THR A 449 14.92 -11.25 -15.34
CA THR A 449 16.11 -12.04 -15.71
C THR A 449 17.32 -11.66 -14.87
N ARG A 450 17.56 -10.35 -14.68
CA ARG A 450 18.64 -9.82 -13.85
C ARG A 450 18.41 -10.05 -12.36
N SER A 451 17.16 -10.07 -11.89
CA SER A 451 16.82 -10.26 -10.48
C SER A 451 16.87 -11.73 -10.04
N LYS A 452 16.75 -12.69 -10.96
CA LYS A 452 16.60 -14.11 -10.65
C LYS A 452 17.63 -14.64 -9.64
N SER A 453 18.92 -14.42 -9.88
CA SER A 453 19.99 -14.92 -8.99
C SER A 453 19.95 -14.28 -7.60
N VAL A 454 19.57 -13.00 -7.51
CA VAL A 454 19.44 -12.29 -6.23
C VAL A 454 18.21 -12.77 -5.48
N LEU A 455 17.08 -13.01 -6.16
CA LEU A 455 15.87 -13.53 -5.55
C LEU A 455 16.08 -14.93 -4.97
N VAL A 456 16.77 -15.82 -5.68
CA VAL A 456 17.13 -17.15 -5.17
C VAL A 456 17.96 -17.04 -3.89
N LYS A 457 19.03 -16.24 -3.88
CA LYS A 457 19.83 -16.03 -2.66
C LYS A 457 19.03 -15.39 -1.52
N SER A 458 18.04 -14.56 -1.86
CA SER A 458 17.17 -13.95 -0.86
C SER A 458 16.23 -14.96 -0.19
N ASP A 459 15.88 -16.08 -0.85
CA ASP A 459 15.09 -17.15 -0.23
C ASP A 459 15.84 -17.77 0.95
N ASP A 460 17.15 -17.96 0.82
CA ASP A 460 18.01 -18.50 1.86
C ASP A 460 18.03 -17.59 3.10
N VAL A 461 18.10 -16.27 2.90
CA VAL A 461 18.07 -15.27 3.98
C VAL A 461 16.73 -15.24 4.71
N VAL A 462 15.63 -15.51 3.99
CA VAL A 462 14.27 -15.46 4.55
C VAL A 462 13.87 -16.78 5.22
N GLU A 463 14.64 -17.85 5.03
CA GLU A 463 14.34 -19.23 5.45
C GLU A 463 13.05 -19.77 4.81
N LYS A 464 12.70 -19.31 3.61
CA LYS A 464 11.59 -19.89 2.85
C LYS A 464 12.05 -21.20 2.24
N LYS A 465 11.38 -22.31 2.61
CA LYS A 465 11.52 -23.58 1.88
C LYS A 465 11.21 -23.31 0.40
N HIS A 466 11.99 -23.89 -0.52
CA HIS A 466 11.86 -23.75 -1.99
C HIS A 466 10.53 -24.31 -2.57
N THR A 467 9.44 -24.31 -1.81
CA THR A 467 8.12 -24.81 -2.21
C THR A 467 7.30 -23.75 -2.96
N SER A 468 7.76 -22.51 -3.08
CA SER A 468 7.11 -21.48 -3.90
C SER A 468 7.65 -21.52 -5.34
N GLY A 469 6.78 -21.67 -6.33
CA GLY A 469 7.17 -21.64 -7.75
C GLY A 469 7.90 -20.35 -8.16
N ASP A 470 8.69 -20.42 -9.24
CA ASP A 470 9.46 -19.28 -9.77
C ASP A 470 8.54 -18.26 -10.44
N LEU A 471 8.03 -17.30 -9.64
CA LEU A 471 7.20 -16.19 -10.12
C LEU A 471 7.85 -15.42 -11.28
N THR A 472 9.18 -15.31 -11.29
CA THR A 472 9.95 -14.67 -12.36
C THR A 472 9.66 -15.33 -13.70
N GLN A 473 9.63 -16.66 -13.73
CA GLN A 473 9.36 -17.44 -14.93
C GLN A 473 7.91 -17.28 -15.39
N VAL A 474 6.96 -17.24 -14.44
CA VAL A 474 5.54 -16.98 -14.74
C VAL A 474 5.37 -15.62 -15.40
N LEU A 475 5.98 -14.57 -14.84
CA LEU A 475 5.90 -13.20 -15.38
C LEU A 475 6.56 -13.08 -16.76
N LEU A 476 7.73 -13.71 -16.96
CA LEU A 476 8.40 -13.71 -18.27
C LEU A 476 7.56 -14.42 -19.34
N ARG A 477 6.94 -15.55 -18.97
CA ARG A 477 6.05 -16.28 -19.88
C ARG A 477 4.84 -15.43 -20.26
N PHE A 478 4.19 -14.83 -19.26
CA PHE A 478 3.05 -13.95 -19.47
C PHE A 478 3.39 -12.75 -20.37
N LEU A 479 4.51 -12.06 -20.13
CA LEU A 479 4.99 -10.98 -20.99
C LEU A 479 5.21 -11.42 -22.44
N ASN A 480 5.80 -12.60 -22.64
CA ASN A 480 6.03 -13.13 -23.99
C ASN A 480 4.71 -13.42 -24.71
N GLU A 481 3.78 -14.09 -24.04
CA GLU A 481 2.51 -14.53 -24.61
C GLU A 481 1.50 -13.39 -24.81
N ARG A 482 1.54 -12.33 -23.98
CA ARG A 482 0.51 -11.28 -23.96
C ARG A 482 0.99 -9.91 -24.44
N VAL A 483 2.30 -9.63 -24.42
CA VAL A 483 2.85 -8.30 -24.74
C VAL A 483 3.77 -8.34 -25.96
N VAL A 484 4.72 -9.27 -26.02
CA VAL A 484 5.76 -9.26 -27.06
C VAL A 484 5.34 -10.02 -28.32
N ALA A 485 4.68 -11.16 -28.17
CA ALA A 485 4.13 -11.94 -29.26
C ALA A 485 2.69 -12.38 -28.91
N PRO A 486 1.73 -11.43 -28.82
CA PRO A 486 0.34 -11.78 -28.60
C PRO A 486 -0.09 -12.76 -29.70
N ALA A 487 -0.62 -13.92 -29.29
CA ALA A 487 -1.20 -14.87 -30.24
C ALA A 487 -2.33 -14.16 -31.00
N ALA A 488 -2.19 -14.12 -32.33
CA ALA A 488 -3.12 -13.44 -33.24
C ALA A 488 -4.44 -14.20 -33.37
#